data_AF-A0A3R6G3M2-F1
#
_entry.id   AF-A0A3R6G3M2-F1
#
_cell.length_a   1.000
_cell.length_b   1.000
_cell.length_c   1.000
_cell.angle_alpha   90.00
_cell.angle_beta   90.00
_cell.angle_gamma   90.00
#
_symmetry.space_group_name_H-M   'P 1'
#
loop_
_entity.id
_entity.type
_entity.pdbx_description
1 polymer ?
#
loop_
_entity_poly.entity_id
_entity_poly.type
_entity_poly.pdbx_seq_one_letter_code
_entity_poly.pdbx_strand_id
1 'polypeptide(L)'
;MKKIIIRLILISLFVTSEAKTRKTIFVVVDGIPADYIERVHPKTIFDIASKGNYARAFTGGEVGAYSQTPTISAIGYMNILTGTWLNKHNVTGNSNLKPNYNYWSIFRIAKEQKKDYKTALFSSWVDNRRVLIGAGKTETNNLKIDYVYDGYDLDSTRFAPKPHHLQIFDIDSVVAMEAANCVRSEAPDLSWVYLWYTDSGFHLFGDGTFMDKYVNKTDGLIKPIWDAVRYREKNFDEEWMVVITTDHGRDESGHHHGGQAQRERSCWISTNIKEVNSHFHTSGLALTDINPSICEFMGFELPEKISFEQDGVPFVGKIDIDNLRTVPYDNNVTLEWNSYSSKEKAEIYVATTNNFREGGEDDWIKLAEVPAKSNQYIVDLNRIPSSKFYKFIVKTSNNSIGRWLKK
;
A
#
# COMPACT_ATOMS: atom_id res chain seq x y z
N MET A 1 -56.38 -53.29 -4.75
CA MET A 1 -56.39 -51.88 -5.22
C MET A 1 -55.19 -51.15 -4.64
N LYS A 2 -54.57 -50.29 -5.45
CA LYS A 2 -53.20 -49.75 -5.37
C LYS A 2 -52.84 -49.09 -4.02
N LYS A 3 -51.70 -49.48 -3.43
CA LYS A 3 -51.00 -48.64 -2.44
C LYS A 3 -49.88 -47.90 -3.17
N ILE A 4 -50.05 -46.59 -3.28
CA ILE A 4 -49.14 -45.64 -3.92
C ILE A 4 -47.93 -45.46 -3.00
N ILE A 5 -46.74 -45.77 -3.50
CA ILE A 5 -45.47 -45.47 -2.83
C ILE A 5 -45.12 -44.03 -3.23
N ILE A 6 -45.29 -43.08 -2.30
CA ILE A 6 -44.80 -41.72 -2.44
C ILE A 6 -43.31 -41.73 -2.07
N ARG A 7 -42.43 -41.58 -3.07
CA ARG A 7 -41.02 -41.25 -2.84
C ARG A 7 -40.92 -39.74 -2.59
N LEU A 8 -40.62 -39.33 -1.36
CA LEU A 8 -40.12 -37.98 -1.09
C LEU A 8 -38.70 -37.89 -1.66
N ILE A 9 -38.52 -37.06 -2.69
CA ILE A 9 -37.21 -36.57 -3.12
C ILE A 9 -36.91 -35.34 -2.26
N LEU A 10 -36.02 -35.46 -1.27
CA LEU A 10 -35.43 -34.30 -0.61
C LEU A 10 -34.48 -33.62 -1.61
N ILE A 11 -34.92 -32.51 -2.19
CA ILE A 11 -34.04 -31.58 -2.89
C ILE A 11 -33.35 -30.76 -1.81
N SER A 12 -32.13 -31.13 -1.45
CA SER A 12 -31.23 -30.28 -0.67
C SER A 12 -30.85 -29.07 -1.52
N LEU A 13 -31.56 -27.96 -1.32
CA LEU A 13 -31.16 -26.64 -1.80
C LEU A 13 -29.85 -26.27 -1.08
N PHE A 14 -28.71 -26.52 -1.73
CA PHE A 14 -27.46 -25.90 -1.35
C PHE A 14 -27.61 -24.40 -1.64
N VAL A 15 -27.93 -23.62 -0.61
CA VAL A 15 -27.74 -22.18 -0.66
C VAL A 15 -26.23 -21.97 -0.62
N THR A 16 -25.61 -21.91 -1.80
CA THR A 16 -24.26 -21.35 -1.93
C THR A 16 -24.41 -19.87 -1.62
N SER A 17 -24.08 -19.46 -0.39
CA SER A 17 -23.75 -18.07 -0.12
C SER A 17 -22.49 -17.78 -0.94
N GLU A 18 -22.64 -17.19 -2.11
CA GLU A 18 -21.51 -16.65 -2.85
C GLU A 18 -20.86 -15.59 -1.96
N ALA A 19 -19.53 -15.63 -1.84
CA ALA A 19 -18.82 -14.62 -1.06
C ALA A 19 -18.98 -13.27 -1.78
N LYS A 20 -19.15 -12.19 -1.00
CA LYS A 20 -19.29 -10.84 -1.55
C LYS A 20 -18.17 -10.52 -2.54
N THR A 21 -18.50 -9.76 -3.58
CA THR A 21 -17.48 -9.28 -4.50
C THR A 21 -16.63 -8.22 -3.80
N ARG A 22 -15.35 -8.54 -3.57
CA ARG A 22 -14.42 -7.62 -2.93
C ARG A 22 -13.94 -6.54 -3.89
N LYS A 23 -13.83 -5.32 -3.37
CA LYS A 23 -13.45 -4.10 -4.08
C LYS A 23 -12.52 -3.27 -3.19
N THR A 24 -11.57 -2.57 -3.78
CA THR A 24 -10.66 -1.69 -3.03
C THR A 24 -10.58 -0.32 -3.66
N ILE A 25 -10.63 0.71 -2.82
CA ILE A 25 -10.25 2.07 -3.18
C ILE A 25 -9.28 2.62 -2.13
N PHE A 26 -8.11 3.05 -2.59
CA PHE A 26 -7.16 3.76 -1.72
C PHE A 26 -7.00 5.21 -2.19
N VAL A 27 -6.99 6.12 -1.22
CA VAL A 27 -6.92 7.56 -1.42
C VAL A 27 -5.66 8.06 -0.73
N VAL A 28 -4.81 8.74 -1.50
CA VAL A 28 -3.64 9.44 -0.98
C VAL A 28 -3.98 10.92 -0.90
N VAL A 29 -3.89 11.47 0.31
CA VAL A 29 -4.04 12.90 0.60
C VAL A 29 -2.66 13.43 0.96
N ASP A 30 -2.05 14.14 0.01
CA ASP A 30 -0.61 14.43 0.00
C ASP A 30 -0.15 15.29 1.20
N GLY A 31 0.89 14.82 1.88
CA GLY A 31 1.70 15.60 2.80
C GLY A 31 1.03 16.11 4.08
N ILE A 32 0.08 15.37 4.68
CA ILE A 32 -0.55 15.68 5.98
C ILE A 32 0.09 14.86 7.12
N PRO A 33 0.85 15.47 8.05
CA PRO A 33 1.42 14.77 9.20
C PRO A 33 0.37 14.16 10.13
N ALA A 34 0.70 13.05 10.79
CA ALA A 34 -0.21 12.37 11.71
C ALA A 34 -0.69 13.24 12.89
N ASP A 35 0.20 14.04 13.48
CA ASP A 35 -0.18 14.99 14.54
C ASP A 35 -1.19 16.02 14.05
N TYR A 36 -1.08 16.44 12.79
CA TYR A 36 -1.93 17.46 12.20
C TYR A 36 -3.33 16.92 11.92
N ILE A 37 -3.43 15.74 11.29
CA ILE A 37 -4.74 15.12 11.00
C ILE A 37 -5.49 14.77 12.29
N GLU A 38 -4.79 14.34 13.34
CA GLU A 38 -5.39 14.02 14.64
C GLU A 38 -5.94 15.25 15.34
N ARG A 39 -5.23 16.38 15.26
CA ARG A 39 -5.67 17.66 15.83
C ARG A 39 -6.85 18.25 15.07
N VAL A 40 -6.79 18.29 13.74
CA VAL A 40 -7.86 18.84 12.90
C VAL A 40 -9.10 17.94 12.95
N HIS A 41 -8.88 16.62 13.08
CA HIS A 41 -9.90 15.59 13.19
C HIS A 41 -11.00 15.64 12.11
N PRO A 42 -10.65 15.54 10.80
CA PRO A 42 -11.64 15.75 9.74
C PRO A 42 -12.76 14.71 9.72
N LYS A 43 -13.97 15.18 9.46
CA LYS A 43 -15.19 14.40 9.70
C LYS A 43 -15.26 13.10 8.88
N THR A 44 -14.93 13.13 7.60
CA THR A 44 -15.13 11.97 6.71
C THR A 44 -14.07 10.91 6.94
N ILE A 45 -12.80 11.31 7.04
CA ILE A 45 -11.67 10.42 7.33
C ILE A 45 -11.91 9.68 8.66
N PHE A 46 -12.39 10.37 9.69
CA PHE A 46 -12.69 9.73 10.97
C PHE A 46 -14.05 9.01 11.00
N ASP A 47 -15.02 9.34 10.13
CA ASP A 47 -16.22 8.49 9.93
C ASP A 47 -15.83 7.14 9.32
N ILE A 48 -14.93 7.11 8.35
CA ILE A 48 -14.37 5.87 7.77
C ILE A 48 -13.69 5.06 8.87
N ALA A 49 -12.78 5.67 9.64
CA ALA A 49 -12.11 5.03 10.77
C ALA A 49 -13.11 4.49 11.81
N SER A 50 -14.21 5.21 12.07
CA SER A 50 -15.25 4.74 13.01
C SER A 50 -15.95 3.45 12.57
N LYS A 51 -15.86 3.11 11.28
CA LYS A 51 -16.36 1.81 10.76
C LYS A 51 -15.33 0.71 10.85
N GLY A 52 -14.05 1.04 10.94
CA GLY A 52 -12.93 0.11 11.03
C GLY A 52 -11.90 0.60 12.03
N ASN A 53 -10.78 1.10 11.53
CA ASN A 53 -9.62 1.44 12.33
C ASN A 53 -8.89 2.70 11.84
N TYR A 54 -8.17 3.34 12.76
CA TYR A 54 -7.18 4.38 12.50
C TYR A 54 -5.91 4.08 13.30
N ALA A 55 -4.75 4.24 12.66
CA ALA A 55 -3.46 4.17 13.32
C ALA A 55 -2.46 5.12 12.66
N ARG A 56 -1.46 5.57 13.44
CA ARG A 56 -0.26 6.17 12.86
C ARG A 56 0.51 5.09 12.11
N ALA A 57 1.07 5.47 10.98
CA ALA A 57 1.96 4.65 10.17
C ALA A 57 3.26 5.42 9.91
N PHE A 58 4.26 4.80 9.31
CA PHE A 58 5.48 5.49 8.91
C PHE A 58 5.84 5.34 7.43
N THR A 59 6.63 6.29 6.96
CA THR A 59 7.32 6.25 5.68
C THR A 59 8.83 6.49 5.89
N GLY A 60 9.60 6.27 4.83
CA GLY A 60 11.01 6.64 4.78
C GLY A 60 12.01 5.54 5.11
N GLY A 61 11.55 4.29 5.26
CA GLY A 61 12.42 3.14 5.52
C GLY A 61 13.23 3.28 6.82
N GLU A 62 14.30 2.49 6.97
CA GLU A 62 15.14 2.51 8.16
C GLU A 62 16.24 3.58 8.04
N VAL A 63 16.28 4.49 9.01
CA VAL A 63 17.21 5.62 9.04
C VAL A 63 18.66 5.13 9.07
N GLY A 64 19.48 5.62 8.15
CA GLY A 64 20.89 5.24 7.98
C GLY A 64 21.13 3.87 7.33
N ALA A 65 20.08 3.07 7.11
CA ALA A 65 20.19 1.76 6.51
C ALA A 65 19.99 1.80 4.98
N TYR A 66 20.15 0.65 4.33
CA TYR A 66 20.01 0.56 2.87
C TYR A 66 18.61 0.90 2.36
N SER A 67 17.58 0.64 3.16
CA SER A 67 16.19 0.97 2.82
C SER A 67 15.80 2.42 3.11
N GLN A 68 16.71 3.26 3.62
CA GLN A 68 16.40 4.67 3.87
C GLN A 68 15.85 5.32 2.60
N THR A 69 14.68 5.93 2.76
CA THR A 69 13.85 6.42 1.67
C THR A 69 13.47 7.87 1.97
N PRO A 70 13.76 8.85 1.09
CA PRO A 70 13.34 10.22 1.32
C PRO A 70 11.82 10.34 1.39
N THR A 71 11.34 11.28 2.20
CA THR A 71 9.91 11.51 2.45
C THR A 71 9.32 12.47 1.42
N ILE A 72 9.35 12.06 0.15
CA ILE A 72 8.95 12.86 -1.03
C ILE A 72 7.80 12.17 -1.77
N SER A 73 6.88 12.96 -2.33
CA SER A 73 5.65 12.55 -3.04
C SER A 73 5.73 11.28 -3.88
N ALA A 74 6.42 11.32 -5.02
CA ALA A 74 6.50 10.17 -5.93
C ALA A 74 7.14 8.93 -5.27
N ILE A 75 8.00 9.13 -4.27
CA ILE A 75 8.63 8.04 -3.52
C ILE A 75 7.60 7.40 -2.57
N GLY A 76 6.83 8.22 -1.84
CA GLY A 76 5.74 7.76 -0.98
C GLY A 76 4.67 6.99 -1.77
N TYR A 77 4.32 7.45 -2.98
CA TYR A 77 3.38 6.74 -3.85
C TYR A 77 3.94 5.38 -4.26
N MET A 78 5.23 5.31 -4.60
CA MET A 78 5.85 4.05 -4.96
C MET A 78 5.94 3.10 -3.76
N ASN A 79 6.23 3.61 -2.56
CA ASN A 79 6.19 2.79 -1.35
C ASN A 79 4.85 2.07 -1.19
N ILE A 80 3.75 2.80 -1.40
CA ILE A 80 2.38 2.25 -1.37
C ILE A 80 2.14 1.32 -2.55
N LEU A 81 2.46 1.77 -3.77
CA LEU A 81 2.14 1.04 -5.00
C LEU A 81 2.85 -0.30 -5.07
N THR A 82 4.12 -0.40 -4.68
CA THR A 82 4.92 -1.63 -4.80
C THR A 82 5.04 -2.41 -3.48
N GLY A 83 4.72 -1.80 -2.35
CA GLY A 83 4.97 -2.38 -1.04
C GLY A 83 6.46 -2.52 -0.73
N THR A 84 7.30 -1.64 -1.28
CA THR A 84 8.76 -1.68 -1.15
C THR A 84 9.37 -0.31 -0.89
N TRP A 85 10.60 -0.25 -0.38
CA TRP A 85 11.35 0.99 -0.17
C TRP A 85 12.20 1.41 -1.39
N LEU A 86 12.81 2.59 -1.32
CA LEU A 86 13.57 3.23 -2.40
C LEU A 86 14.57 2.32 -3.09
N ASN A 87 15.30 1.52 -2.30
CA ASN A 87 16.36 0.64 -2.78
C ASN A 87 15.87 -0.41 -3.79
N LYS A 88 14.56 -0.66 -3.84
CA LYS A 88 13.90 -1.60 -4.75
C LYS A 88 13.23 -0.87 -5.91
N HIS A 89 12.21 -0.06 -5.64
CA HIS A 89 11.42 0.58 -6.71
C HIS A 89 12.16 1.68 -7.47
N ASN A 90 13.30 2.19 -6.96
CA ASN A 90 14.24 3.08 -7.66
C ASN A 90 13.66 4.45 -8.10
N VAL A 91 12.63 4.95 -7.42
CA VAL A 91 12.11 6.32 -7.63
C VAL A 91 12.66 7.24 -6.56
N THR A 92 13.57 8.13 -6.94
CA THR A 92 14.40 8.92 -6.00
C THR A 92 13.92 10.36 -5.79
N GLY A 93 12.77 10.76 -6.36
CA GLY A 93 12.21 12.10 -6.25
C GLY A 93 11.07 12.31 -7.24
N ASN A 94 10.66 13.56 -7.48
CA ASN A 94 9.52 13.92 -8.34
C ASN A 94 9.89 14.19 -9.82
N SER A 95 11.17 14.03 -10.19
CA SER A 95 11.68 14.29 -11.54
C SER A 95 12.62 13.16 -11.97
N ASN A 96 12.81 12.99 -13.30
CA ASN A 96 13.66 11.94 -13.87
C ASN A 96 13.30 10.54 -13.34
N LEU A 97 11.99 10.30 -13.20
CA LEU A 97 11.42 9.08 -12.65
C LEU A 97 11.88 7.86 -13.46
N LYS A 98 12.50 6.89 -12.79
CA LYS A 98 12.92 5.60 -13.37
C LYS A 98 12.46 4.44 -12.49
N PRO A 99 11.13 4.22 -12.37
CA PRO A 99 10.62 3.10 -11.60
C PRO A 99 11.21 1.79 -12.11
N ASN A 100 11.60 0.91 -11.17
CA ASN A 100 11.93 -0.45 -11.50
C ASN A 100 10.65 -1.31 -11.49
N TYR A 101 10.08 -1.55 -12.67
CA TYR A 101 8.81 -2.28 -12.83
C TYR A 101 8.88 -3.77 -12.50
N ASN A 102 10.07 -4.32 -12.21
CA ASN A 102 10.20 -5.68 -11.70
C ASN A 102 9.62 -5.81 -10.29
N TYR A 103 9.60 -4.72 -9.52
CA TYR A 103 8.83 -4.61 -8.29
C TYR A 103 7.40 -4.21 -8.65
N TRP A 104 6.50 -5.19 -8.62
CA TRP A 104 5.16 -5.03 -9.17
C TRP A 104 4.35 -4.02 -8.38
N SER A 105 3.73 -3.07 -9.09
CA SER A 105 2.68 -2.25 -8.50
C SER A 105 1.44 -3.10 -8.20
N ILE A 106 0.60 -2.66 -7.26
CA ILE A 106 -0.68 -3.32 -6.95
C ILE A 106 -1.59 -3.42 -8.18
N PHE A 107 -1.48 -2.48 -9.13
CA PHE A 107 -2.18 -2.53 -10.41
C PHE A 107 -1.65 -3.65 -11.32
N ARG A 108 -0.32 -3.88 -11.32
CA ARG A 108 0.26 -5.01 -12.06
C ARG A 108 -0.17 -6.32 -11.42
N ILE A 109 -0.09 -6.42 -10.09
CA ILE A 109 -0.57 -7.61 -9.37
C ILE A 109 -2.03 -7.92 -9.75
N ALA A 110 -2.91 -6.92 -9.76
CA ALA A 110 -4.32 -7.09 -10.15
C ALA A 110 -4.49 -7.55 -11.61
N LYS A 111 -3.67 -7.06 -12.55
CA LYS A 111 -3.73 -7.41 -13.97
C LYS A 111 -3.06 -8.73 -14.35
N GLU A 112 -2.19 -9.25 -13.49
CA GLU A 112 -1.56 -10.57 -13.65
C GLU A 112 -2.42 -11.71 -13.07
N GLN A 113 -3.59 -11.40 -12.49
CA GLN A 113 -4.53 -12.41 -12.02
C GLN A 113 -5.23 -13.12 -13.17
N LYS A 114 -5.69 -14.36 -12.93
CA LYS A 114 -6.49 -15.13 -13.90
C LYS A 114 -7.83 -14.44 -14.22
N LYS A 115 -8.42 -13.76 -13.23
CA LYS A 115 -9.62 -12.92 -13.39
C LYS A 115 -9.19 -11.54 -13.90
N ASP A 116 -9.89 -11.03 -14.91
CA ASP A 116 -9.72 -9.64 -15.36
C ASP A 116 -10.36 -8.66 -14.37
N TYR A 117 -9.58 -8.23 -13.37
CA TYR A 117 -9.98 -7.21 -12.41
C TYR A 117 -9.98 -5.83 -13.07
N LYS A 118 -11.08 -5.08 -12.93
CA LYS A 118 -11.21 -3.73 -13.46
C LYS A 118 -10.50 -2.72 -12.58
N THR A 119 -9.62 -1.91 -13.17
CA THR A 119 -8.81 -0.95 -12.43
C THR A 119 -9.15 0.48 -12.82
N ALA A 120 -9.08 1.40 -11.85
CA ALA A 120 -9.31 2.81 -12.08
C ALA A 120 -8.23 3.69 -11.44
N LEU A 121 -7.93 4.80 -12.12
CA LEU A 121 -7.03 5.84 -11.64
C LEU A 121 -7.70 7.21 -11.76
N PHE A 122 -7.70 7.93 -10.65
CA PHE A 122 -8.17 9.30 -10.55
C PHE A 122 -7.02 10.14 -10.01
N SER A 123 -6.37 10.91 -10.89
CA SER A 123 -5.10 11.55 -10.56
C SER A 123 -4.98 12.94 -11.14
N SER A 124 -4.55 13.89 -10.32
CA SER A 124 -4.18 15.22 -10.77
C SER A 124 -2.93 15.21 -11.65
N TRP A 125 -1.97 14.31 -11.39
CA TRP A 125 -0.68 14.22 -12.11
C TRP A 125 -0.65 13.05 -13.08
N VAL A 126 -0.36 13.31 -14.37
CA VAL A 126 -0.39 12.29 -15.44
C VAL A 126 0.69 11.20 -15.29
N ASP A 127 1.83 11.53 -14.67
CA ASP A 127 2.94 10.58 -14.53
C ASP A 127 2.67 9.48 -13.51
N ASN A 128 1.71 9.67 -12.60
CA ASN A 128 1.20 8.59 -11.74
C ASN A 128 0.78 7.38 -12.59
N ARG A 129 0.11 7.63 -13.72
CA ARG A 129 -0.27 6.58 -14.67
C ARG A 129 0.86 6.16 -15.59
N ARG A 130 1.42 7.14 -16.30
CA ARG A 130 2.29 6.88 -17.46
C ARG A 130 3.68 6.42 -17.03
N VAL A 131 4.12 6.82 -15.85
CA VAL A 131 5.45 6.53 -15.33
C VAL A 131 5.38 5.67 -14.08
N LEU A 132 4.78 6.12 -12.97
CA LEU A 132 4.84 5.37 -11.71
C LEU A 132 4.18 3.99 -11.81
N ILE A 133 2.94 3.90 -12.28
CA ILE A 133 2.30 2.62 -12.59
C ILE A 133 2.93 1.96 -13.83
N GLY A 134 3.38 2.77 -14.79
CA GLY A 134 3.92 2.31 -16.07
C GLY A 134 2.86 1.76 -17.01
N ALA A 135 1.66 2.36 -17.04
CA ALA A 135 0.59 1.89 -17.93
C ALA A 135 1.00 1.97 -19.41
N GLY A 136 0.75 0.89 -20.16
CA GLY A 136 1.08 0.76 -21.58
C GLY A 136 2.55 0.52 -21.89
N LYS A 137 3.42 0.36 -20.89
CA LYS A 137 4.84 0.05 -21.07
C LYS A 137 5.06 -1.45 -21.30
N THR A 138 6.05 -1.82 -22.10
CA THR A 138 6.36 -3.24 -22.33
C THR A 138 6.91 -3.90 -21.06
N GLU A 139 7.64 -3.16 -20.23
CA GLU A 139 8.20 -3.62 -18.96
C GLU A 139 7.13 -4.01 -17.92
N THR A 140 5.90 -3.51 -18.09
CA THR A 140 4.72 -3.84 -17.27
C THR A 140 3.75 -4.78 -17.99
N ASN A 141 4.21 -5.51 -19.01
CA ASN A 141 3.36 -6.37 -19.85
C ASN A 141 2.22 -5.59 -20.52
N ASN A 142 2.47 -4.33 -20.90
CA ASN A 142 1.48 -3.42 -21.46
C ASN A 142 0.26 -3.21 -20.54
N LEU A 143 0.51 -3.13 -19.23
CA LEU A 143 -0.52 -2.93 -18.21
C LEU A 143 -1.53 -1.86 -18.62
N LYS A 144 -2.82 -2.22 -18.56
CA LYS A 144 -3.92 -1.31 -18.86
C LYS A 144 -4.62 -0.88 -17.58
N ILE A 145 -5.00 0.39 -17.52
CA ILE A 145 -5.99 0.91 -16.57
C ILE A 145 -7.31 1.05 -17.33
N ASP A 146 -8.38 0.47 -16.80
CA ASP A 146 -9.68 0.43 -17.48
C ASP A 146 -10.38 1.80 -17.49
N TYR A 147 -10.31 2.50 -16.36
CA TYR A 147 -10.92 3.83 -16.19
C TYR A 147 -9.85 4.84 -15.79
N VAL A 148 -9.66 5.88 -16.59
CA VAL A 148 -8.60 6.88 -16.40
C VAL A 148 -9.20 8.28 -16.39
N TYR A 149 -8.98 8.98 -15.27
CA TYR A 149 -9.34 10.37 -15.07
C TYR A 149 -8.08 11.12 -14.62
N ASP A 150 -7.27 11.54 -15.58
CA ASP A 150 -6.00 12.25 -15.35
C ASP A 150 -5.71 13.33 -16.40
N GLY A 151 -4.52 13.94 -16.33
CA GLY A 151 -4.05 14.94 -17.30
C GLY A 151 -4.52 16.37 -17.03
N TYR A 152 -5.19 16.59 -15.89
CA TYR A 152 -5.68 17.91 -15.48
C TYR A 152 -4.54 18.89 -15.15
N ASP A 153 -3.38 18.38 -14.73
CA ASP A 153 -2.12 19.12 -14.57
C ASP A 153 -1.63 19.77 -15.88
N LEU A 154 -1.97 19.18 -17.03
CA LEU A 154 -1.61 19.70 -18.35
C LEU A 154 -2.67 20.66 -18.92
N ASP A 155 -3.88 20.69 -18.36
CA ASP A 155 -5.00 21.53 -18.83
C ASP A 155 -4.97 22.92 -18.18
N SER A 156 -3.96 23.70 -18.53
CA SER A 156 -3.80 25.08 -18.06
C SER A 156 -4.89 26.05 -18.53
N THR A 157 -5.72 25.64 -19.50
CA THR A 157 -6.85 26.45 -19.99
C THR A 157 -8.03 26.33 -19.03
N ARG A 158 -8.38 25.11 -18.61
CA ARG A 158 -9.43 24.86 -17.63
C ARG A 158 -8.99 25.20 -16.20
N PHE A 159 -7.73 24.91 -15.87
CA PHE A 159 -7.16 25.11 -14.53
C PHE A 159 -6.02 26.14 -14.56
N ALA A 160 -6.35 27.35 -15.01
CA ALA A 160 -5.42 28.47 -15.00
C ALA A 160 -4.89 28.74 -13.58
N PRO A 161 -3.61 29.14 -13.41
CA PRO A 161 -3.03 29.42 -12.10
C PRO A 161 -3.85 30.41 -11.28
N LYS A 162 -4.04 30.10 -10.00
CA LYS A 162 -4.75 30.93 -9.02
C LYS A 162 -3.83 31.27 -7.85
N PRO A 163 -4.07 32.38 -7.14
CA PRO A 163 -3.39 32.65 -5.88
C PRO A 163 -3.44 31.45 -4.93
N HIS A 164 -2.35 31.22 -4.20
CA HIS A 164 -2.20 30.11 -3.25
C HIS A 164 -2.35 28.71 -3.87
N HIS A 165 -2.09 28.63 -5.18
CA HIS A 165 -2.19 27.44 -6.00
C HIS A 165 -3.58 26.77 -5.96
N LEU A 166 -4.66 27.54 -5.75
CA LEU A 166 -6.01 27.00 -5.58
C LEU A 166 -6.57 26.27 -6.80
N GLN A 167 -5.97 26.45 -7.98
CA GLN A 167 -6.28 25.64 -9.14
C GLN A 167 -6.01 24.14 -8.90
N ILE A 168 -5.05 23.79 -8.03
CA ILE A 168 -4.80 22.40 -7.65
C ILE A 168 -5.99 21.85 -6.85
N PHE A 169 -6.55 22.62 -5.92
CA PHE A 169 -7.77 22.22 -5.20
C PHE A 169 -8.97 22.05 -6.14
N ASP A 170 -9.07 22.87 -7.18
CA ASP A 170 -10.11 22.71 -8.21
C ASP A 170 -9.91 21.42 -9.01
N ILE A 171 -8.67 21.04 -9.33
CA ILE A 171 -8.35 19.76 -9.95
C ILE A 171 -8.74 18.61 -9.02
N ASP A 172 -8.30 18.64 -7.75
CA ASP A 172 -8.62 17.62 -6.75
C ASP A 172 -10.14 17.45 -6.60
N SER A 173 -10.90 18.54 -6.69
CA SER A 173 -12.37 18.53 -6.65
C SER A 173 -12.97 17.77 -7.85
N VAL A 174 -12.40 17.94 -9.05
CA VAL A 174 -12.81 17.18 -10.24
C VAL A 174 -12.42 15.72 -10.10
N VAL A 175 -11.18 15.42 -9.73
CA VAL A 175 -10.66 14.07 -9.49
C VAL A 175 -11.55 13.30 -8.52
N ALA A 176 -11.90 13.91 -7.38
CA ALA A 176 -12.75 13.27 -6.37
C ALA A 176 -14.19 13.04 -6.85
N MET A 177 -14.74 13.95 -7.65
CA MET A 177 -16.08 13.78 -8.22
C MET A 177 -16.11 12.68 -9.29
N GLU A 178 -15.10 12.60 -10.15
CA GLU A 178 -14.97 11.51 -11.13
C GLU A 178 -14.80 10.15 -10.43
N ALA A 179 -14.03 10.11 -9.35
CA ALA A 179 -13.90 8.93 -8.50
C ALA A 179 -15.25 8.49 -7.92
N ALA A 180 -16.00 9.41 -7.33
CA ALA A 180 -17.31 9.12 -6.77
C ALA A 180 -18.31 8.62 -7.84
N ASN A 181 -18.33 9.25 -9.00
CA ASN A 181 -19.21 8.87 -10.11
C ASN A 181 -18.86 7.48 -10.64
N CYS A 182 -17.59 7.22 -10.93
CA CYS A 182 -17.12 5.94 -11.45
C CYS A 182 -17.31 4.80 -10.43
N VAL A 183 -17.00 5.01 -9.14
CA VAL A 183 -17.29 4.02 -8.08
C VAL A 183 -18.79 3.69 -8.05
N ARG A 184 -19.65 4.71 -8.16
CA ARG A 184 -21.10 4.51 -8.09
C ARG A 184 -21.64 3.74 -9.30
N SER A 185 -21.21 4.08 -10.52
CA SER A 185 -21.76 3.51 -11.75
C SER A 185 -21.03 2.25 -12.22
N GLU A 186 -19.70 2.24 -12.21
CA GLU A 186 -18.85 1.21 -12.80
C GLU A 186 -18.31 0.21 -11.78
N ALA A 187 -18.11 0.65 -10.53
CA ALA A 187 -17.52 -0.14 -9.43
C ALA A 187 -16.24 -0.91 -9.82
N PRO A 188 -15.14 -0.21 -10.17
CA PRO A 188 -13.85 -0.85 -10.42
C PRO A 188 -13.40 -1.69 -9.22
N ASP A 189 -12.74 -2.81 -9.47
CA ASP A 189 -12.24 -3.71 -8.43
C ASP A 189 -11.10 -3.11 -7.61
N LEU A 190 -10.23 -2.30 -8.24
CA LEU A 190 -9.12 -1.62 -7.60
C LEU A 190 -8.99 -0.20 -8.12
N SER A 191 -9.05 0.78 -7.20
CA SER A 191 -9.00 2.20 -7.53
C SER A 191 -7.94 2.94 -6.72
N TRP A 192 -7.22 3.87 -7.38
CA TRP A 192 -6.37 4.85 -6.71
C TRP A 192 -6.89 6.26 -6.96
N VAL A 193 -7.09 7.02 -5.88
CA VAL A 193 -7.40 8.46 -5.91
C VAL A 193 -6.23 9.24 -5.33
N TYR A 194 -5.78 10.27 -6.04
CA TYR A 194 -4.69 11.15 -5.62
C TYR A 194 -5.17 12.60 -5.50
N LEU A 195 -5.11 13.15 -4.30
CA LEU A 195 -5.46 14.54 -3.98
C LEU A 195 -4.23 15.22 -3.34
N TRP A 196 -3.80 16.37 -3.85
CA TRP A 196 -2.48 16.91 -3.50
C TRP A 196 -2.41 18.40 -3.18
N TYR A 197 -3.55 19.09 -3.13
CA TYR A 197 -3.57 20.48 -2.71
C TYR A 197 -2.97 20.68 -1.33
N THR A 198 -3.17 19.73 -0.41
CA THR A 198 -2.65 19.85 0.95
C THR A 198 -1.14 19.97 0.98
N ASP A 199 -0.42 19.28 0.08
CA ASP A 199 1.02 19.43 -0.01
C ASP A 199 1.45 20.82 -0.47
N SER A 200 0.88 21.27 -1.59
CA SER A 200 1.12 22.62 -2.08
C SER A 200 0.73 23.69 -1.06
N GLY A 201 -0.31 23.46 -0.27
CA GLY A 201 -0.76 24.36 0.78
C GLY A 201 0.24 24.44 1.93
N PHE A 202 0.71 23.29 2.43
CA PHE A 202 1.71 23.24 3.50
C PHE A 202 3.01 23.91 3.07
N HIS A 203 3.47 23.73 1.83
CA HIS A 203 4.64 24.46 1.33
C HIS A 203 4.50 25.99 1.44
N LEU A 204 3.31 26.53 1.18
CA LEU A 204 3.07 27.96 1.21
C LEU A 204 2.83 28.50 2.63
N PHE A 205 2.16 27.75 3.49
CA PHE A 205 1.60 28.27 4.74
C PHE A 205 2.08 27.59 6.01
N GLY A 206 2.75 26.43 5.89
CA GLY A 206 3.14 25.62 7.02
C GLY A 206 1.94 25.22 7.88
N ASP A 207 2.20 25.01 9.17
CA ASP A 207 1.13 24.77 10.13
C ASP A 207 0.36 26.06 10.43
N GLY A 208 -0.96 26.05 10.22
CA GLY A 208 -1.79 27.18 10.65
C GLY A 208 -3.27 27.04 10.28
N THR A 209 -4.06 28.05 10.64
CA THR A 209 -5.51 28.07 10.41
C THR A 209 -5.91 27.99 8.94
N PHE A 210 -5.03 28.45 8.04
CA PHE A 210 -5.22 28.26 6.60
C PHE A 210 -5.23 26.77 6.24
N MET A 211 -4.25 26.02 6.76
CA MET A 211 -4.16 24.59 6.52
C MET A 211 -5.23 23.80 7.28
N ASP A 212 -5.66 24.22 8.47
CA ASP A 212 -6.83 23.62 9.16
C ASP A 212 -8.07 23.65 8.26
N LYS A 213 -8.31 24.80 7.62
CA LYS A 213 -9.42 24.99 6.68
C LYS A 213 -9.28 24.09 5.46
N TYR A 214 -8.08 23.97 4.88
CA TYR A 214 -7.91 23.21 3.65
C TYR A 214 -7.82 21.71 3.86
N VAL A 215 -7.29 21.23 4.99
CA VAL A 215 -7.41 19.83 5.39
C VAL A 215 -8.90 19.44 5.54
N ASN A 216 -9.72 20.27 6.18
CA ASN A 216 -11.17 20.05 6.26
C ASN A 216 -11.88 20.13 4.90
N LYS A 217 -11.44 21.01 4.00
CA LYS A 217 -12.00 21.08 2.64
C LYS A 217 -11.65 19.83 1.82
N THR A 218 -10.41 19.37 1.89
CA THR A 218 -9.95 18.15 1.23
C THR A 218 -10.66 16.92 1.78
N ASP A 219 -10.92 16.84 3.09
CA ASP A 219 -11.82 15.83 3.67
C ASP A 219 -13.22 15.86 3.06
N GLY A 220 -13.75 17.06 2.81
CA GLY A 220 -15.02 17.25 2.11
C GLY A 220 -15.05 16.65 0.69
N LEU A 221 -13.90 16.55 0.01
CA LEU A 221 -13.77 15.90 -1.29
C LEU A 221 -13.84 14.37 -1.19
N ILE A 222 -13.48 13.80 -0.04
CA ILE A 222 -13.54 12.34 0.20
C ILE A 222 -14.99 11.90 0.43
N LYS A 223 -15.85 12.80 0.95
CA LYS A 223 -17.23 12.47 1.31
C LYS A 223 -18.05 11.85 0.15
N PRO A 224 -18.08 12.42 -1.07
CA PRO A 224 -18.79 11.80 -2.19
C PRO A 224 -18.28 10.40 -2.56
N ILE A 225 -16.97 10.16 -2.45
CA ILE A 225 -16.37 8.83 -2.69
C ILE A 225 -16.87 7.84 -1.65
N TRP A 226 -16.84 8.24 -0.37
CA TRP A 226 -17.34 7.40 0.71
C TRP A 226 -18.85 7.12 0.61
N ASP A 227 -19.64 8.12 0.21
CA ASP A 227 -21.06 7.94 -0.06
C ASP A 227 -21.33 6.97 -1.22
N ALA A 228 -20.49 7.01 -2.27
CA ALA A 228 -20.57 6.08 -3.39
C ALA A 228 -20.26 4.63 -2.95
N VAL A 229 -19.21 4.42 -2.16
CA VAL A 229 -18.88 3.11 -1.58
C VAL A 229 -20.03 2.59 -0.72
N ARG A 230 -20.55 3.39 0.22
CA ARG A 230 -21.69 2.97 1.07
C ARG A 230 -22.94 2.68 0.25
N TYR A 231 -23.16 3.42 -0.84
CA TYR A 231 -24.24 3.11 -1.77
C TYR A 231 -24.02 1.76 -2.45
N ARG A 232 -22.80 1.47 -2.90
CA ARG A 232 -22.44 0.18 -3.50
C ARG A 232 -22.66 -0.99 -2.54
N GLU A 233 -22.09 -0.93 -1.33
CA GLU A 233 -22.25 -1.96 -0.30
C GLU A 233 -23.70 -2.20 0.13
N LYS A 234 -24.55 -1.14 0.08
CA LYS A 234 -25.96 -1.24 0.46
C LYS A 234 -26.83 -1.86 -0.66
N ASN A 235 -26.50 -1.61 -1.92
CA ASN A 235 -27.37 -1.94 -3.05
C ASN A 235 -26.85 -3.08 -3.93
N PHE A 236 -25.61 -3.51 -3.73
CA PHE A 236 -24.95 -4.58 -4.47
C PHE A 236 -24.26 -5.53 -3.48
N ASP A 237 -24.02 -6.78 -3.90
CA ASP A 237 -23.33 -7.77 -3.07
C ASP A 237 -21.81 -7.57 -3.08
N GLU A 238 -21.40 -6.39 -2.60
CA GLU A 238 -20.02 -5.92 -2.61
C GLU A 238 -19.51 -5.71 -1.18
N GLU A 239 -18.21 -5.95 -1.01
CA GLU A 239 -17.45 -5.70 0.21
C GLU A 239 -16.29 -4.78 -0.16
N TRP A 240 -16.23 -3.57 0.42
CA TRP A 240 -15.23 -2.59 0.04
C TRP A 240 -14.16 -2.41 1.12
N MET A 241 -12.90 -2.42 0.71
CA MET A 241 -11.79 -1.89 1.49
C MET A 241 -11.51 -0.45 1.05
N VAL A 242 -11.70 0.48 1.98
CA VAL A 242 -11.33 1.89 1.84
C VAL A 242 -10.09 2.13 2.68
N VAL A 243 -9.04 2.68 2.06
CA VAL A 243 -7.82 3.10 2.76
C VAL A 243 -7.57 4.57 2.43
N ILE A 244 -7.53 5.42 3.44
CA ILE A 244 -7.09 6.81 3.31
C ILE A 244 -5.77 6.96 4.04
N THR A 245 -4.78 7.55 3.37
CA THR A 245 -3.45 7.78 3.95
C THR A 245 -2.86 9.08 3.43
N THR A 246 -1.76 9.50 4.04
CA THR A 246 -0.76 10.40 3.46
C THR A 246 0.44 9.59 2.96
N ASP A 247 1.30 10.19 2.18
CA ASP A 247 2.52 9.62 1.59
C ASP A 247 3.80 10.08 2.33
N HIS A 248 3.76 11.26 2.94
CA HIS A 248 4.73 11.77 3.90
C HIS A 248 4.11 12.75 4.92
N GLY A 249 4.92 13.16 5.91
CA GLY A 249 4.61 14.24 6.83
C GLY A 249 5.34 15.54 6.48
N ARG A 250 5.72 16.33 7.49
CA ARG A 250 6.40 17.62 7.38
C ARG A 250 7.50 17.75 8.42
N ASP A 251 8.44 18.65 8.18
CA ASP A 251 9.40 19.09 9.18
C ASP A 251 8.74 19.91 10.29
N GLU A 252 9.54 20.39 11.24
CA GLU A 252 9.05 21.18 12.38
C GLU A 252 8.38 22.50 11.97
N SER A 253 8.80 23.09 10.84
CA SER A 253 8.20 24.32 10.33
C SER A 253 6.80 24.10 9.75
N GLY A 254 6.48 22.85 9.38
CA GLY A 254 5.28 22.50 8.62
C GLY A 254 5.37 22.79 7.13
N HIS A 255 6.44 23.43 6.65
CA HIS A 255 6.60 23.80 5.24
C HIS A 255 7.33 22.75 4.40
N HIS A 256 8.35 22.11 4.96
CA HIS A 256 9.25 21.27 4.19
C HIS A 256 9.09 19.79 4.55
N HIS A 257 9.68 18.95 3.71
CA HIS A 257 9.75 17.49 3.87
C HIS A 257 10.90 16.97 3.00
N GLY A 258 11.12 15.66 3.00
CA GLY A 258 12.17 14.97 2.23
C GLY A 258 13.31 14.43 3.08
N GLY A 259 13.41 14.86 4.34
CA GLY A 259 14.35 14.36 5.34
C GLY A 259 13.89 13.09 6.04
N GLN A 260 14.44 12.86 7.22
CA GLN A 260 14.19 11.69 8.08
C GLN A 260 13.76 12.10 9.51
N ALA A 261 13.34 13.35 9.73
CA ALA A 261 12.81 13.74 11.03
C ALA A 261 11.57 12.90 11.36
N GLN A 262 11.31 12.68 12.65
CA GLN A 262 10.19 11.85 13.10
C GLN A 262 8.86 12.33 12.48
N ARG A 263 8.64 13.65 12.43
CA ARG A 263 7.42 14.24 11.87
C ARG A 263 7.32 14.08 10.35
N GLU A 264 8.44 14.18 9.62
CA GLU A 264 8.48 13.93 8.17
C GLU A 264 8.13 12.49 7.82
N ARG A 265 8.53 11.54 8.69
CA ARG A 265 8.26 10.11 8.55
C ARG A 265 6.88 9.70 9.08
N SER A 266 6.16 10.59 9.77
CA SER A 266 4.92 10.27 10.47
C SER A 266 3.70 10.36 9.55
N CYS A 267 3.24 9.21 9.09
CA CYS A 267 2.03 9.02 8.29
C CYS A 267 0.90 8.43 9.14
N TRP A 268 -0.21 8.09 8.50
CA TRP A 268 -1.39 7.54 9.16
C TRP A 268 -2.23 6.77 8.16
N ILE A 269 -2.97 5.78 8.65
CA ILE A 269 -3.90 4.98 7.85
C ILE A 269 -5.27 5.04 8.53
N SER A 270 -6.29 5.48 7.78
CA SER A 270 -7.70 5.36 8.14
C SER A 270 -8.36 4.34 7.21
N THR A 271 -9.10 3.38 7.77
CA THR A 271 -9.77 2.33 6.99
C THR A 271 -11.11 1.93 7.59
N ASN A 272 -12.04 1.49 6.73
CA ASN A 272 -13.32 0.91 7.15
C ASN A 272 -13.21 -0.57 7.55
N ILE A 273 -12.03 -1.19 7.45
CA ILE A 273 -11.83 -2.59 7.83
C ILE A 273 -11.77 -2.72 9.35
N LYS A 274 -12.70 -3.52 9.92
CA LYS A 274 -12.77 -3.83 11.36
C LYS A 274 -11.75 -4.87 11.79
N GLU A 275 -11.69 -5.97 11.04
CA GLU A 275 -10.87 -7.14 11.33
C GLU A 275 -9.44 -6.94 10.81
N VAL A 276 -8.75 -5.94 11.38
CA VAL A 276 -7.30 -5.79 11.21
C VAL A 276 -6.56 -6.75 12.16
N ASN A 277 -5.36 -7.17 11.78
CA ASN A 277 -4.52 -7.98 12.65
C ASN A 277 -3.69 -7.10 13.62
N SER A 278 -2.96 -7.76 14.53
CA SER A 278 -2.20 -7.08 15.58
C SER A 278 -1.11 -6.15 15.05
N HIS A 279 -0.58 -6.39 13.83
CA HIS A 279 0.45 -5.53 13.24
C HIS A 279 -0.04 -4.10 13.02
N PHE A 280 -1.33 -3.91 12.70
CA PHE A 280 -1.95 -2.59 12.49
C PHE A 280 -1.79 -1.64 13.69
N HIS A 281 -1.67 -2.18 14.90
CA HIS A 281 -1.55 -1.39 16.12
C HIS A 281 -0.10 -1.24 16.62
N THR A 282 0.88 -1.75 15.87
CA THR A 282 2.28 -1.63 16.23
C THR A 282 2.89 -0.33 15.72
N SER A 283 4.03 0.07 16.27
CA SER A 283 4.85 1.15 15.70
C SER A 283 5.50 0.79 14.36
N GLY A 284 5.35 -0.46 13.91
CA GLY A 284 5.90 -0.98 12.66
C GLY A 284 4.98 -0.80 11.45
N LEU A 285 3.73 -0.34 11.64
CA LEU A 285 2.81 -0.07 10.53
C LEU A 285 3.41 0.99 9.59
N ALA A 286 3.46 0.68 8.30
CA ALA A 286 4.15 1.44 7.28
C ALA A 286 3.30 1.61 6.02
N LEU A 287 3.65 2.59 5.18
CA LEU A 287 3.01 2.75 3.87
C LEU A 287 3.21 1.54 2.94
N THR A 288 4.31 0.82 3.11
CA THR A 288 4.61 -0.41 2.37
C THR A 288 3.62 -1.54 2.66
N ASP A 289 2.88 -1.46 3.78
CA ASP A 289 1.93 -2.50 4.19
C ASP A 289 0.60 -2.42 3.44
N ILE A 290 0.32 -1.30 2.78
CA ILE A 290 -0.95 -1.11 2.06
C ILE A 290 -1.06 -2.08 0.88
N ASN A 291 -0.02 -2.25 0.06
CA ASN A 291 -0.04 -3.20 -1.06
C ASN A 291 -0.35 -4.65 -0.62
N PRO A 292 0.44 -5.28 0.28
CA PRO A 292 0.17 -6.65 0.71
C PRO A 292 -1.19 -6.77 1.42
N SER A 293 -1.65 -5.73 2.12
CA SER A 293 -2.99 -5.73 2.73
C SER A 293 -4.12 -5.73 1.70
N ILE A 294 -3.97 -4.96 0.61
CA ILE A 294 -4.90 -4.99 -0.51
C ILE A 294 -4.87 -6.37 -1.18
N CYS A 295 -3.69 -6.97 -1.35
CA CYS A 295 -3.56 -8.30 -1.93
C CYS A 295 -4.29 -9.36 -1.10
N GLU A 296 -4.08 -9.35 0.23
CA GLU A 296 -4.75 -10.26 1.17
C GLU A 296 -6.27 -10.05 1.19
N PHE A 297 -6.72 -8.79 1.24
CA PHE A 297 -8.14 -8.48 1.18
C PHE A 297 -8.75 -8.94 -0.14
N MET A 298 -8.16 -8.61 -1.29
CA MET A 298 -8.70 -8.95 -2.61
C MET A 298 -8.54 -10.44 -2.96
N GLY A 299 -7.74 -11.20 -2.20
CA GLY A 299 -7.41 -12.59 -2.52
C GLY A 299 -6.58 -12.71 -3.78
N PHE A 300 -5.67 -11.77 -4.03
CA PHE A 300 -4.76 -11.83 -5.17
C PHE A 300 -3.70 -12.92 -4.94
N GLU A 301 -3.49 -13.77 -5.96
CA GLU A 301 -2.40 -14.73 -5.97
C GLU A 301 -1.09 -13.99 -6.25
N LEU A 302 -0.15 -14.00 -5.30
CA LEU A 302 1.19 -13.47 -5.48
C LEU A 302 2.19 -14.61 -5.72
N PRO A 303 2.94 -14.59 -6.84
CA PRO A 303 4.07 -15.50 -7.01
C PRO A 303 5.10 -15.30 -5.90
N GLU A 304 5.71 -16.38 -5.41
CA GLU A 304 6.67 -16.34 -4.31
C GLU A 304 7.79 -15.34 -4.55
N LYS A 305 8.35 -15.32 -5.77
CA LYS A 305 9.40 -14.38 -6.17
C LYS A 305 9.01 -12.90 -6.05
N ILE A 306 7.73 -12.58 -6.15
CA ILE A 306 7.22 -11.22 -5.95
C ILE A 306 7.05 -10.96 -4.45
N SER A 307 6.48 -11.91 -3.70
CA SER A 307 6.28 -11.78 -2.26
C SER A 307 7.60 -11.64 -1.47
N PHE A 308 8.67 -12.32 -1.90
CA PHE A 308 9.99 -12.22 -1.27
C PHE A 308 10.63 -10.84 -1.43
N GLU A 309 10.18 -10.09 -2.43
CA GLU A 309 10.68 -8.75 -2.70
C GLU A 309 9.80 -7.66 -2.08
N GLN A 310 8.67 -7.98 -1.44
CA GLN A 310 7.91 -7.01 -0.66
C GLN A 310 8.61 -6.71 0.68
N ASP A 311 8.56 -5.45 1.09
CA ASP A 311 9.05 -5.03 2.42
C ASP A 311 7.90 -4.94 3.44
N GLY A 312 6.67 -4.71 2.96
CA GLY A 312 5.50 -4.59 3.82
C GLY A 312 4.89 -5.93 4.25
N VAL A 313 4.12 -5.88 5.33
CA VAL A 313 3.36 -7.00 5.91
C VAL A 313 1.87 -6.66 5.85
N PRO A 314 0.97 -7.59 5.48
CA PRO A 314 -0.46 -7.29 5.46
C PRO A 314 -0.97 -6.99 6.88
N PHE A 315 -1.75 -5.93 7.03
CA PHE A 315 -2.42 -5.54 8.27
C PHE A 315 -3.85 -6.09 8.40
N VAL A 316 -4.30 -6.85 7.40
CA VAL A 316 -5.53 -7.66 7.41
C VAL A 316 -5.15 -9.13 7.22
N GLY A 317 -6.09 -10.04 7.52
CA GLY A 317 -5.80 -11.47 7.42
C GLY A 317 -4.82 -11.95 8.49
N LYS A 318 -4.39 -13.21 8.37
CA LYS A 318 -3.47 -13.81 9.36
C LYS A 318 -2.03 -13.43 9.04
N ILE A 319 -1.26 -13.19 10.09
CA ILE A 319 0.20 -13.05 10.03
C ILE A 319 0.82 -13.84 11.17
N ASP A 320 1.99 -14.40 10.93
CA ASP A 320 2.76 -15.14 11.93
C ASP A 320 3.92 -14.32 12.49
N ILE A 321 4.52 -13.47 11.65
CA ILE A 321 5.76 -12.76 11.95
C ILE A 321 5.79 -11.35 11.35
N ASP A 322 6.54 -10.45 11.96
CA ASP A 322 6.89 -9.15 11.36
C ASP A 322 8.28 -8.64 11.81
N ASN A 323 8.68 -7.47 11.32
CA ASN A 323 9.83 -6.70 11.83
C ASN A 323 11.15 -7.49 11.84
N LEU A 324 11.57 -8.01 10.68
CA LEU A 324 12.87 -8.67 10.54
C LEU A 324 14.01 -7.68 10.74
N ARG A 325 14.98 -8.05 11.57
CA ARG A 325 16.21 -7.29 11.89
C ARG A 325 17.43 -8.18 11.74
N THR A 326 18.56 -7.56 11.44
CA THR A 326 19.87 -8.23 11.28
C THR A 326 20.86 -7.63 12.27
N VAL A 327 21.52 -8.48 13.05
CA VAL A 327 22.58 -8.10 13.99
C VAL A 327 23.87 -8.83 13.57
N PRO A 328 24.73 -8.19 12.76
CA PRO A 328 26.01 -8.80 12.37
C PRO A 328 27.00 -8.81 13.55
N TYR A 329 27.71 -9.91 13.73
CA TYR A 329 28.77 -10.09 14.73
C TYR A 329 29.84 -11.04 14.20
N ASP A 330 31.04 -10.53 13.95
CA ASP A 330 32.15 -11.23 13.29
C ASP A 330 31.71 -11.90 11.97
N ASN A 331 31.69 -13.24 11.94
CA ASN A 331 31.25 -14.05 10.80
C ASN A 331 29.80 -14.53 10.92
N ASN A 332 29.05 -14.06 11.91
CA ASN A 332 27.65 -14.43 12.12
C ASN A 332 26.72 -13.25 11.86
N VAL A 333 25.48 -13.56 11.51
CA VAL A 333 24.38 -12.60 11.48
C VAL A 333 23.22 -13.22 12.24
N THR A 334 22.81 -12.59 13.34
CA THR A 334 21.56 -12.95 14.00
C THR A 334 20.42 -12.28 13.24
N LEU A 335 19.50 -13.08 12.72
CA LEU A 335 18.20 -12.64 12.24
C LEU A 335 17.23 -12.65 13.42
N GLU A 336 16.53 -11.55 13.65
CA GLU A 336 15.51 -11.42 14.71
C GLU A 336 14.18 -10.95 14.13
N TRP A 337 13.06 -11.49 14.60
CA TRP A 337 11.72 -11.09 14.18
C TRP A 337 10.73 -11.14 15.35
N ASN A 338 9.61 -10.44 15.22
CA ASN A 338 8.48 -10.61 16.14
C ASN A 338 7.62 -11.79 15.67
N SER A 339 6.95 -12.47 16.61
CA SER A 339 6.08 -13.60 16.32
C SER A 339 4.73 -13.46 17.04
N TYR A 340 3.64 -13.81 16.35
CA TYR A 340 2.28 -13.62 16.84
C TYR A 340 1.65 -14.96 17.26
N SER A 341 2.05 -15.48 18.44
CA SER A 341 1.53 -16.73 19.04
C SER A 341 1.41 -17.92 18.06
N SER A 342 2.26 -17.95 17.03
CA SER A 342 2.16 -18.90 15.94
C SER A 342 2.75 -20.27 16.32
N LYS A 343 2.07 -21.34 15.90
CA LYS A 343 2.58 -22.71 15.95
C LYS A 343 3.35 -23.09 14.67
N GLU A 344 3.40 -22.18 13.71
CA GLU A 344 4.03 -22.39 12.41
C GLU A 344 5.55 -22.45 12.52
N LYS A 345 6.15 -22.98 11.46
CA LYS A 345 7.59 -22.94 11.27
C LYS A 345 7.96 -21.73 10.41
N ALA A 346 9.13 -21.18 10.70
CA ALA A 346 9.80 -20.15 9.93
C ALA A 346 10.92 -20.80 9.09
N GLU A 347 10.76 -20.74 7.78
CA GLU A 347 11.77 -21.12 6.80
C GLU A 347 12.70 -19.93 6.55
N ILE A 348 14.01 -20.17 6.66
CA ILE A 348 15.03 -19.12 6.53
C ILE A 348 15.71 -19.29 5.18
N TYR A 349 15.72 -18.22 4.38
CA TYR A 349 16.40 -18.19 3.09
C TYR A 349 17.43 -17.07 3.04
N VAL A 350 18.44 -17.27 2.20
CA VAL A 350 19.40 -16.24 1.83
C VAL A 350 19.60 -16.20 0.31
N ALA A 351 19.77 -15.02 -0.25
CA ALA A 351 20.30 -14.82 -1.59
C ALA A 351 21.50 -13.87 -1.55
N THR A 352 22.47 -14.16 -2.43
CA THR A 352 23.66 -13.33 -2.66
C THR A 352 23.62 -12.60 -4.00
N THR A 353 22.54 -12.79 -4.77
CA THR A 353 22.28 -12.15 -6.06
C THR A 353 21.17 -11.10 -5.94
N ASN A 354 21.08 -10.24 -6.96
CA ASN A 354 20.01 -9.25 -7.11
C ASN A 354 19.60 -9.16 -8.60
N ASN A 355 19.47 -10.32 -9.22
CA ASN A 355 19.00 -10.50 -10.59
C ASN A 355 17.56 -10.01 -10.74
N PHE A 356 16.77 -10.06 -9.65
CA PHE A 356 15.40 -9.56 -9.64
C PHE A 356 15.29 -8.10 -10.10
N ARG A 357 16.28 -7.27 -9.73
CA ARG A 357 16.36 -5.87 -10.18
C ARG A 357 16.34 -5.74 -11.71
N GLU A 358 16.93 -6.70 -12.42
CA GLU A 358 17.08 -6.72 -13.88
C GLU A 358 16.03 -7.61 -14.57
N GLY A 359 15.02 -8.09 -13.83
CA GLY A 359 13.93 -8.93 -14.34
C GLY A 359 14.20 -10.43 -14.30
N GLY A 360 15.32 -10.85 -13.69
CA GLY A 360 15.63 -12.25 -13.42
C GLY A 360 15.06 -12.74 -12.09
N GLU A 361 15.55 -13.90 -11.64
CA GLU A 361 15.24 -14.45 -10.31
C GLU A 361 16.53 -14.56 -9.49
N ASP A 362 16.43 -14.31 -8.19
CA ASP A 362 17.55 -14.49 -7.28
C ASP A 362 17.72 -15.95 -6.88
N ASP A 363 18.96 -16.32 -6.57
CA ASP A 363 19.33 -17.67 -6.20
C ASP A 363 19.11 -17.86 -4.69
N TRP A 364 17.89 -18.20 -4.31
CA TRP A 364 17.51 -18.41 -2.92
C TRP A 364 17.98 -19.77 -2.39
N ILE A 365 18.75 -19.74 -1.31
CA ILE A 365 19.23 -20.91 -0.58
C ILE A 365 18.43 -21.03 0.72
N LYS A 366 17.69 -22.13 0.90
CA LYS A 366 17.06 -22.45 2.20
C LYS A 366 18.15 -22.87 3.19
N LEU A 367 18.31 -22.11 4.27
CA LEU A 367 19.31 -22.33 5.31
C LEU A 367 18.80 -23.22 6.43
N ALA A 368 17.57 -23.00 6.86
CA ALA A 368 17.00 -23.68 8.02
C ALA A 368 15.49 -23.61 8.04
N GLU A 369 14.91 -24.37 8.97
CA GLU A 369 13.53 -24.31 9.37
C GLU A 369 13.47 -24.38 10.90
N VAL A 370 12.92 -23.35 11.53
CA VAL A 370 12.84 -23.22 13.00
C VAL A 370 11.41 -22.90 13.41
N PRO A 371 10.98 -23.13 14.66
CA PRO A 371 9.70 -22.61 15.13
C PRO A 371 9.64 -21.09 14.94
N ALA A 372 8.53 -20.54 14.43
CA ALA A 372 8.39 -19.08 14.28
C ALA A 372 8.50 -18.36 15.63
N LYS A 373 8.05 -19.02 16.70
CA LYS A 373 8.20 -18.58 18.11
C LYS A 373 9.63 -18.59 18.65
N SER A 374 10.62 -19.03 17.87
CA SER A 374 12.03 -18.89 18.26
C SER A 374 12.49 -17.44 18.20
N ASN A 375 11.79 -16.59 17.42
CA ASN A 375 12.05 -15.16 17.24
C ASN A 375 13.44 -14.79 16.68
N GLN A 376 14.33 -15.76 16.50
CA GLN A 376 15.65 -15.54 15.97
C GLN A 376 16.26 -16.79 15.30
N TYR A 377 17.24 -16.55 14.44
CA TYR A 377 18.12 -17.56 13.86
C TYR A 377 19.52 -16.97 13.60
N ILE A 378 20.59 -17.72 13.88
CA ILE A 378 21.97 -17.28 13.66
C ILE A 378 22.49 -17.90 12.36
N VAL A 379 22.88 -17.04 11.42
CA VAL A 379 23.49 -17.43 10.14
C VAL A 379 25.01 -17.35 10.27
N ASP A 380 25.70 -18.48 10.05
CA ASP A 380 27.16 -18.52 9.90
C ASP A 380 27.54 -18.19 8.45
N LEU A 381 28.11 -17.00 8.23
CA LEU A 381 28.47 -16.51 6.90
C LEU A 381 29.56 -17.34 6.22
N ASN A 382 30.33 -18.15 6.95
CA ASN A 382 31.33 -19.04 6.37
C ASN A 382 30.70 -20.26 5.66
N ARG A 383 29.41 -20.51 5.89
CA ARG A 383 28.67 -21.65 5.31
C ARG A 383 27.82 -21.27 4.10
N ILE A 384 27.86 -20.02 3.68
CA ILE A 384 27.12 -19.50 2.52
C ILE A 384 28.08 -18.77 1.57
N PRO A 385 27.71 -18.56 0.29
CA PRO A 385 28.57 -17.85 -0.65
C PRO A 385 28.92 -16.44 -0.14
N SER A 386 30.20 -16.06 -0.22
CA SER A 386 30.63 -14.73 0.19
C SER A 386 30.06 -13.65 -0.74
N SER A 387 29.50 -12.60 -0.16
CA SER A 387 28.95 -11.45 -0.90
C SER A 387 29.16 -10.13 -0.16
N LYS A 388 29.06 -9.02 -0.93
CA LYS A 388 29.01 -7.65 -0.40
C LYS A 388 27.66 -7.30 0.23
N PHE A 389 26.64 -8.12 -0.03
CA PHE A 389 25.34 -8.01 0.60
C PHE A 389 24.67 -9.38 0.70
N TYR A 390 23.71 -9.48 1.61
CA TYR A 390 22.83 -10.65 1.72
C TYR A 390 21.39 -10.16 1.73
N LYS A 391 20.51 -10.84 0.98
CA LYS A 391 19.07 -10.74 1.17
C LYS A 391 18.65 -11.91 2.06
N PHE A 392 17.99 -11.65 3.17
CA PHE A 392 17.41 -12.68 4.03
C PHE A 392 15.90 -12.64 3.93
N ILE A 393 15.28 -13.82 3.88
CA ILE A 393 13.83 -13.99 3.97
C ILE A 393 13.54 -14.94 5.13
N VAL A 394 12.57 -14.55 5.96
CA VAL A 394 11.92 -15.45 6.91
C VAL A 394 10.49 -15.64 6.42
N LYS A 395 10.14 -16.89 6.08
CA LYS A 395 8.83 -17.25 5.51
C LYS A 395 8.07 -18.17 6.46
N THR A 396 6.78 -17.94 6.60
CA THR A 396 5.82 -18.81 7.28
C THR A 396 4.70 -19.20 6.33
N SER A 397 3.69 -19.91 6.81
CA SER A 397 2.52 -20.26 5.99
C SER A 397 1.62 -19.05 5.71
N ASN A 398 1.58 -18.05 6.60
CA ASN A 398 0.72 -16.88 6.43
C ASN A 398 1.44 -15.67 5.81
N ASN A 399 2.74 -15.46 6.05
CA ASN A 399 3.47 -14.34 5.45
C ASN A 399 4.99 -14.56 5.37
N SER A 400 5.67 -13.72 4.57
CA SER A 400 7.13 -13.61 4.51
C SER A 400 7.59 -12.20 4.87
N ILE A 401 8.78 -12.09 5.45
CA ILE A 401 9.44 -10.82 5.75
C ILE A 401 10.89 -10.85 5.28
N GLY A 402 11.35 -9.74 4.70
CA GLY A 402 12.67 -9.64 4.09
C GLY A 402 13.55 -8.55 4.68
N ARG A 403 14.86 -8.78 4.63
CA ARG A 403 15.86 -7.77 5.04
C ARG A 403 17.14 -7.90 4.26
N TRP A 404 17.68 -6.76 3.86
CA TRP A 404 18.98 -6.68 3.22
C TRP A 404 20.03 -6.27 4.24
N LEU A 405 21.13 -7.02 4.27
CA LEU A 405 22.34 -6.67 5.00
C LEU A 405 23.41 -6.27 4.00
N LYS A 406 23.92 -5.04 4.08
CA LYS A 406 25.16 -4.64 3.39
C LYS A 406 26.37 -4.93 4.29
N LYS A 407 27.42 -5.50 3.70
CA LYS A 407 28.67 -5.83 4.39
C LYS A 407 29.76 -4.81 4.10
#